data_AF-A0A4P8DHV3-F1
#
_entry.id   AF-A0A4P8DHV3-F1
#
_cell.length_a   1.000
_cell.length_b   1.000
_cell.length_c   1.000
_cell.angle_alpha   90.00
_cell.angle_beta   90.00
_cell.angle_gamma   90.00
#
_symmetry.space_group_name_H-M   'P 1'
#
loop_
_entity.id
_entity.type
_entity.pdbx_description
1 polymer ?
#
loop_
_entity_poly.entity_id
_entity_poly.type
_entity_poly.pdbx_seq_one_letter_code
_entity_poly.pdbx_strand_id
1 'polypeptide(L)'
;PPKYDVDEARQGGMTFACPFRVTLRLIVFDIDEEPGAKSVRDIKEQDVYWGDFPLMTMNGTFIVNGTERVIVSQMHRSPGVFFDHDKGKTHSSGKLLVAARVIPYRVFFFYFESDAKDIVYARIDRRRKLPVTSLMFALGLDGEAILSTFYKKDPYKRVGGGWRVPI
;
A
#
# COMPACT_ATOMS: atom_id res chain seq x y z
N PRO A 1 21.95 26.64 -2.97
CA PRO A 1 22.55 26.99 -1.66
C PRO A 1 21.51 27.73 -0.81
N PRO A 2 21.52 27.59 0.53
CA PRO A 2 20.61 28.34 1.39
C PRO A 2 20.80 29.85 1.23
N LYS A 3 19.71 30.62 1.44
CA LYS A 3 19.73 32.08 1.32
C LYS A 3 20.37 32.77 2.53
N TYR A 4 20.33 32.12 3.68
CA TYR A 4 20.79 32.61 4.97
C TYR A 4 21.59 31.53 5.67
N ASP A 5 22.53 31.94 6.51
CA ASP A 5 23.25 31.03 7.39
C ASP A 5 22.40 30.65 8.62
N VAL A 6 22.88 29.66 9.37
CA VAL A 6 22.20 29.10 10.54
C VAL A 6 21.92 30.19 11.60
N ASP A 7 22.90 31.05 11.89
CA ASP A 7 22.76 32.10 12.90
C ASP A 7 21.82 33.24 12.44
N GLU A 8 21.86 33.60 11.17
CA GLU A 8 20.96 34.57 10.57
C GLU A 8 19.51 34.08 10.60
N ALA A 9 19.28 32.81 10.25
CA ALA A 9 17.96 32.19 10.31
C ALA A 9 17.41 32.16 11.76
N ARG A 10 18.28 31.89 12.75
CA ARG A 10 17.91 31.87 14.17
C ARG A 10 17.54 33.27 14.67
N GLN A 11 18.38 34.28 14.42
CA GLN A 11 18.13 35.66 14.86
C GLN A 11 16.97 36.32 14.12
N GLY A 12 16.85 36.06 12.82
CA GLY A 12 15.84 36.65 11.95
C GLY A 12 14.46 35.97 12.00
N GLY A 13 14.27 34.94 12.82
CA GLY A 13 13.00 34.23 12.90
C GLY A 13 12.65 33.44 11.63
N MET A 14 13.64 33.10 10.80
CA MET A 14 13.45 32.46 9.48
C MET A 14 13.70 30.95 9.55
N THR A 15 13.35 30.23 8.47
CA THR A 15 13.67 28.80 8.34
C THR A 15 14.97 28.63 7.57
N PHE A 16 15.91 27.86 8.11
CA PHE A 16 17.16 27.52 7.41
C PHE A 16 16.85 26.50 6.31
N ALA A 17 16.75 26.98 5.08
CA ALA A 17 16.31 26.19 3.92
C ALA A 17 17.03 26.60 2.64
N CYS A 18 17.05 25.70 1.66
CA CYS A 18 17.56 25.98 0.32
C CYS A 18 16.45 25.89 -0.74
N PRO A 19 16.50 26.75 -1.78
CA PRO A 19 15.56 26.68 -2.87
C PRO A 19 15.81 25.42 -3.70
N PHE A 20 14.77 24.61 -3.85
CA PHE A 20 14.76 23.43 -4.70
C PHE A 20 14.15 23.79 -6.06
N ARG A 21 14.97 23.67 -7.10
CA ARG A 21 14.58 23.88 -8.50
C ARG A 21 14.72 22.56 -9.24
N VAL A 22 13.76 22.29 -10.12
CA VAL A 22 13.74 21.09 -10.96
C VAL A 22 13.52 21.49 -12.40
N THR A 23 14.32 20.92 -13.28
CA THR A 23 14.16 21.07 -14.72
C THR A 23 13.04 20.15 -15.19
N LEU A 24 11.95 20.73 -15.69
CA LEU A 24 10.82 20.02 -16.23
C LEU A 24 10.82 20.15 -17.75
N ARG A 25 10.47 19.06 -18.44
CA ARG A 25 10.31 19.04 -19.90
C ARG A 25 8.89 18.61 -20.26
N LEU A 26 8.19 19.47 -20.99
CA LEU A 26 6.89 19.19 -21.59
C LEU A 26 7.08 18.89 -23.09
N ILE A 27 6.65 17.70 -23.51
CA ILE A 27 6.69 17.28 -24.91
C ILE A 27 5.25 17.24 -25.43
N VAL A 28 4.97 18.02 -26.46
CA VAL A 28 3.67 18.04 -27.14
C VAL A 28 3.78 17.17 -28.38
N PHE A 29 2.85 16.23 -28.54
CA PHE A 29 2.76 15.35 -29.70
C PHE A 29 1.56 15.76 -30.54
N ASP A 30 1.73 15.76 -31.86
CA ASP A 30 0.60 15.75 -32.78
C ASP A 30 0.11 14.30 -32.97
N ILE A 31 -1.21 14.14 -33.08
CA ILE A 31 -1.86 12.84 -33.27
C ILE A 31 -2.43 12.86 -34.68
N ASP A 32 -1.79 12.13 -35.59
CA ASP A 32 -2.31 11.91 -36.94
C ASP A 32 -3.42 10.85 -36.94
N GLU A 33 -4.39 10.97 -37.85
CA GLU A 33 -5.52 10.05 -37.98
C GLU A 33 -5.12 8.65 -38.48
N GLU A 34 -3.88 8.49 -38.98
CA GLU A 34 -3.31 7.18 -39.29
C GLU A 34 -2.77 6.49 -38.02
N PRO A 35 -3.10 5.21 -37.79
CA PRO A 35 -2.89 4.58 -36.50
C PRO A 35 -1.40 4.32 -36.24
N GLY A 36 -0.77 5.18 -35.43
CA GLY A 36 0.48 4.85 -34.72
C GLY A 36 1.64 5.82 -34.88
N ALA A 37 1.57 6.80 -35.78
CA ALA A 37 2.60 7.82 -35.89
C ALA A 37 2.33 8.95 -34.87
N LYS A 38 3.15 9.05 -33.83
CA LYS A 38 3.20 10.21 -32.93
C LYS A 38 4.40 11.06 -33.33
N SER A 39 4.16 12.19 -34.00
CA SER A 39 5.21 13.15 -34.30
C SER A 39 5.34 14.16 -33.16
N VAL A 40 6.57 14.57 -32.85
CA VAL A 40 6.83 15.58 -31.80
C VAL A 40 6.58 16.95 -32.41
N ARG A 41 5.60 17.67 -31.87
CA ARG A 41 5.26 19.02 -32.29
C ARG A 41 6.19 20.06 -31.66
N ASP A 42 6.35 19.97 -30.35
CA ASP A 42 7.06 20.98 -29.56
C ASP A 42 7.66 20.36 -28.29
N ILE A 43 8.79 20.91 -27.86
CA ILE A 43 9.46 20.54 -26.61
C ILE A 43 9.76 21.83 -25.85
N LYS A 44 9.15 21.98 -24.68
CA LYS A 44 9.43 23.10 -23.76
C LYS A 44 10.14 22.59 -22.53
N GLU A 45 11.34 23.11 -22.28
CA GLU A 45 12.12 22.80 -21.09
C GLU A 45 12.26 24.05 -20.22
N GLN A 46 12.01 23.90 -18.92
CA GLN A 46 12.05 25.01 -17.99
C GLN A 46 12.50 24.57 -16.60
N ASP A 47 13.38 25.37 -16.00
CA ASP A 47 13.70 25.27 -14.59
C ASP A 47 12.59 25.89 -13.76
N VAL A 48 11.87 25.04 -13.02
CA VAL A 48 10.76 25.44 -12.17
C VAL A 48 11.21 25.42 -10.71
N TYR A 49 10.90 26.51 -10.00
CA TYR A 49 11.06 26.56 -8.55
C TYR A 49 9.92 25.76 -7.89
N TRP A 50 10.27 24.73 -7.12
CA TRP A 50 9.31 23.83 -6.50
C TRP A 50 9.01 24.22 -5.04
N GLY A 51 9.97 24.85 -4.36
CA GLY A 51 9.84 25.26 -2.97
C GLY A 51 11.18 25.33 -2.25
N ASP A 52 11.16 25.74 -0.98
CA ASP A 52 12.34 25.77 -0.12
C ASP A 52 12.37 24.49 0.75
N PHE A 53 13.47 23.74 0.73
CA PHE A 53 13.68 22.54 1.55
C PHE A 53 14.49 22.86 2.80
N PRO A 54 13.97 22.57 4.02
CA PRO A 54 14.73 22.75 5.25
C PRO A 54 16.01 21.92 5.27
N LEU A 55 17.12 22.55 5.66
CA LEU A 55 18.41 21.89 5.76
C LEU A 55 18.73 21.51 7.21
N MET A 56 19.43 20.40 7.36
CA MET A 56 19.93 19.93 8.65
C MET A 56 21.21 20.69 9.01
N THR A 57 21.32 21.12 10.26
CA THR A 57 22.55 21.69 10.81
C THR A 57 23.58 20.59 11.07
N MET A 58 24.84 20.97 11.36
CA MET A 58 25.90 20.03 11.74
C MET A 58 25.57 19.24 13.03
N ASN A 59 24.65 19.74 13.85
CA ASN A 59 24.22 19.12 15.10
C ASN A 59 23.03 18.15 14.93
N GLY A 60 22.54 17.93 13.70
CA GLY A 60 21.40 17.06 13.45
C GLY A 60 20.03 17.70 13.73
N THR A 61 19.96 19.03 13.81
CA THR A 61 18.75 19.80 14.10
C THR A 61 18.29 20.58 12.87
N PHE A 62 17.08 21.14 12.93
CA PHE A 62 16.51 22.00 11.88
C PHE A 62 16.09 23.33 12.48
N ILE A 63 16.35 24.45 11.81
CA ILE A 63 15.81 25.75 12.21
C ILE A 63 14.51 26.00 11.45
N VAL A 64 13.40 26.06 12.18
CA VAL A 64 12.05 26.34 11.65
C VAL A 64 11.50 27.56 12.36
N ASN A 65 11.27 28.63 11.61
CA ASN A 65 10.82 29.94 12.13
C ASN A 65 11.69 30.44 13.30
N GLY A 66 13.02 30.44 13.11
CA GLY A 66 14.02 30.85 14.10
C GLY A 66 14.22 29.90 15.28
N THR A 67 13.38 28.87 15.41
CA THR A 67 13.46 27.92 16.52
C THR A 67 14.09 26.62 16.07
N GLU A 68 14.99 26.09 16.89
CA GLU A 68 15.64 24.81 16.65
C GLU A 68 14.69 23.65 16.99
N ARG A 69 14.55 22.71 16.06
CA ARG A 69 13.69 21.54 16.16
C ARG A 69 14.47 20.28 15.84
N VAL A 70 14.06 19.19 16.48
CA VAL A 70 14.61 17.85 16.25
C VAL A 70 13.50 16.97 15.71
N ILE A 71 13.82 16.19 14.67
CA ILE A 71 12.91 15.17 14.15
C ILE A 71 13.18 13.88 14.90
N VAL A 72 12.16 13.37 15.60
CA VAL A 72 12.26 12.11 16.34
C VAL A 72 12.00 10.96 15.38
N SER A 73 12.84 9.92 15.45
CA SER A 73 12.64 8.71 14.65
C SER A 73 11.37 7.99 15.08
N GLN A 74 10.46 7.73 14.14
CA GLN A 74 9.23 6.99 14.39
C GLN A 74 9.48 5.49 14.25
N MET A 75 9.08 4.71 15.26
CA MET A 75 9.01 3.25 15.14
C MET A 75 7.63 2.86 14.60
N HIS A 76 7.59 2.31 13.39
CA HIS A 76 6.37 1.76 12.79
C HIS A 76 6.58 0.30 12.38
N ARG A 77 5.49 -0.44 12.22
CA ARG A 77 5.57 -1.82 11.71
C ARG A 77 6.05 -1.78 10.26
N SER A 78 6.94 -2.70 9.92
CA SER A 78 7.39 -2.88 8.55
C SER A 78 6.23 -3.30 7.64
N PRO A 79 6.24 -2.91 6.36
CA PRO A 79 5.33 -3.50 5.39
C PRO A 79 5.53 -5.02 5.32
N GLY A 80 4.45 -5.77 5.14
CA GLY A 80 4.49 -7.22 5.09
C GLY A 80 3.18 -7.90 5.46
N VAL A 81 3.24 -9.23 5.56
CA VAL A 81 2.12 -10.08 5.98
C VAL A 81 2.36 -10.56 7.40
N PHE A 82 1.40 -10.30 8.28
CA PHE A 82 1.46 -10.65 9.69
C PHE A 82 0.34 -11.63 10.03
N PHE A 83 0.71 -12.76 10.63
CA PHE A 83 -0.24 -13.73 11.16
C PHE A 83 -0.31 -13.57 12.68
N ASP A 84 -1.52 -13.55 13.21
CA ASP A 84 -1.80 -13.37 14.62
C ASP A 84 -2.96 -14.28 15.04
N HIS A 85 -3.08 -14.54 16.33
CA HIS A 85 -4.19 -15.30 16.90
C HIS A 85 -4.66 -14.62 18.18
N ASP A 86 -5.95 -14.73 18.47
CA ASP A 86 -6.55 -14.08 19.64
C ASP A 86 -6.25 -14.79 20.98
N LYS A 87 -5.48 -15.89 20.94
CA LYS A 87 -5.18 -16.78 22.08
C LYS A 87 -6.45 -17.28 22.80
N GLY A 88 -7.57 -17.41 22.08
CA GLY A 88 -8.84 -17.91 22.59
C GLY A 88 -9.58 -16.93 23.51
N LYS A 89 -9.18 -15.66 23.52
CA LYS A 89 -9.78 -14.63 24.38
C LYS A 89 -11.11 -14.09 23.86
N THR A 90 -11.37 -14.21 22.56
CA THR A 90 -12.49 -13.53 21.90
C THR A 90 -13.79 -14.34 21.94
N HIS A 91 -13.69 -15.67 21.88
CA HIS A 91 -14.86 -16.55 21.86
C HIS A 91 -14.91 -17.42 23.11
N SER A 92 -16.09 -17.54 23.74
CA SER A 92 -16.29 -18.27 24.99
C SER A 92 -15.95 -19.76 24.92
N SER A 93 -15.90 -20.34 23.71
CA SER A 93 -15.46 -21.72 23.52
C SER A 93 -13.95 -21.91 23.65
N GLY A 94 -13.16 -20.84 23.81
CA GLY A 94 -11.70 -20.88 23.84
C GLY A 94 -11.04 -21.21 22.50
N LYS A 95 -11.81 -21.19 21.39
CA LYS A 95 -11.31 -21.46 20.05
C LYS A 95 -10.34 -20.35 19.62
N LEU A 96 -9.18 -20.74 19.10
CA LEU A 96 -8.20 -19.83 18.56
C LEU A 96 -8.72 -19.25 17.24
N LEU A 97 -8.94 -17.93 17.22
CA LEU A 97 -9.29 -17.20 16.00
C LEU A 97 -8.00 -16.66 15.39
N VAL A 98 -7.72 -17.06 14.15
CA VAL A 98 -6.53 -16.66 13.41
C VAL A 98 -6.87 -15.47 12.52
N ALA A 99 -5.94 -14.52 12.45
CA ALA A 99 -6.04 -13.37 11.57
C ALA A 99 -4.74 -13.19 10.76
N ALA A 100 -4.88 -12.84 9.49
CA ALA A 100 -3.77 -12.42 8.64
C ALA A 100 -3.97 -10.93 8.27
N ARG A 101 -2.91 -10.14 8.41
CA ARG A 101 -2.91 -8.71 8.07
C ARG A 101 -1.87 -8.45 7.01
N VAL A 102 -2.30 -7.90 5.89
CA VAL A 102 -1.41 -7.42 4.83
C VAL A 102 -1.27 -5.91 4.97
N ILE A 103 -0.07 -5.47 5.35
CA ILE A 103 0.27 -4.06 5.56
C ILE A 103 1.16 -3.61 4.39
N PRO A 104 0.62 -2.87 3.41
CA PRO A 104 1.42 -2.29 2.34
C PRO A 104 2.11 -0.99 2.80
N TYR A 105 3.06 -0.49 2.00
CA TYR A 105 3.79 0.74 2.33
C TYR A 105 2.95 2.03 2.20
N ARG A 106 1.98 2.08 1.28
CA ARG A 106 1.21 3.31 0.96
C ARG A 106 -0.29 3.11 0.73
N VAL A 107 -0.74 1.86 0.59
CA VAL A 107 -2.08 1.54 0.03
C VAL A 107 -2.99 0.98 1.13
N PHE A 108 -4.19 0.53 0.74
CA PHE A 108 -5.19 -0.07 1.60
C PHE A 108 -4.70 -1.31 2.34
N PHE A 109 -5.08 -1.39 3.61
CA PHE A 109 -4.73 -2.51 4.48
C PHE A 109 -5.76 -3.63 4.25
N PHE A 110 -5.28 -4.86 4.06
CA PHE A 110 -6.16 -6.03 4.00
C PHE A 110 -6.07 -6.79 5.31
N TYR A 111 -7.25 -7.12 5.85
CA TYR A 111 -7.39 -7.93 7.05
C TYR A 111 -8.19 -9.18 6.67
N PHE A 112 -7.64 -10.34 6.97
CA PHE A 112 -8.34 -11.62 6.87
C PHE A 112 -8.50 -12.16 8.28
N GLU A 113 -9.69 -12.61 8.65
CA GLU A 113 -9.98 -13.12 9.99
C GLU A 113 -10.90 -14.34 9.89
N SER A 114 -10.62 -15.36 10.70
CA SER A 114 -11.51 -16.51 10.88
C SER A 114 -12.54 -16.21 11.97
N ASP A 115 -13.79 -16.58 11.74
CA ASP A 115 -14.84 -16.56 12.76
C ASP A 115 -14.90 -17.87 13.56
N ALA A 116 -15.64 -17.88 14.67
CA ALA A 116 -15.84 -19.09 15.48
C ALA A 116 -16.48 -20.24 14.70
N LYS A 117 -17.24 -19.92 13.64
CA LYS A 117 -17.88 -20.87 12.72
C LYS A 117 -16.97 -21.34 11.57
N ASP A 118 -15.66 -21.09 11.63
CA ASP A 118 -14.69 -21.42 10.57
C ASP A 118 -14.93 -20.73 9.23
N ILE A 119 -15.66 -19.60 9.24
CA ILE A 119 -15.85 -18.77 8.05
C ILE A 119 -14.73 -17.73 8.00
N VAL A 120 -14.07 -17.62 6.85
CA VAL A 120 -13.04 -16.61 6.62
C VAL A 120 -13.67 -15.34 6.06
N TYR A 121 -13.40 -14.22 6.72
CA TYR A 121 -13.82 -12.88 6.32
C TYR A 121 -12.64 -12.03 5.89
N ALA A 122 -12.87 -11.14 4.93
CA ALA A 122 -11.98 -10.05 4.56
C ALA A 122 -12.55 -8.71 5.06
N ARG A 123 -11.65 -7.82 5.48
CA ARG A 123 -11.93 -6.38 5.63
C ARG A 123 -10.87 -5.59 4.90
N ILE A 124 -11.33 -4.60 4.15
CA ILE A 124 -10.47 -3.62 3.49
C ILE A 124 -10.52 -2.36 4.34
N ASP A 125 -9.36 -1.87 4.75
CA ASP A 125 -9.20 -0.62 5.50
C ASP A 125 -10.05 -0.53 6.79
N ARG A 126 -10.16 -1.66 7.52
CA ARG A 126 -10.98 -1.79 8.74
C ARG A 126 -12.48 -1.47 8.56
N ARG A 127 -13.00 -1.49 7.33
CA ARG A 127 -14.43 -1.32 7.03
C ARG A 127 -15.24 -2.59 7.36
N ARG A 128 -16.45 -2.70 6.81
CA ARG A 128 -17.36 -3.84 7.02
C ARG A 128 -16.69 -5.19 6.70
N LYS A 129 -17.08 -6.22 7.45
CA LYS A 129 -16.77 -7.62 7.17
C LYS A 129 -17.44 -8.05 5.87
N LEU A 130 -16.67 -8.69 5.00
CA LEU A 130 -17.15 -9.32 3.78
C LEU A 130 -16.64 -10.77 3.74
N PRO A 131 -17.41 -11.74 3.23
CA PRO A 131 -16.87 -13.07 2.96
C PRO A 131 -15.64 -12.97 2.05
N VAL A 132 -14.59 -13.75 2.32
CA VAL A 132 -13.39 -13.76 1.46
C VAL A 132 -13.73 -14.15 0.02
N THR A 133 -14.74 -14.99 -0.18
CA THR A 133 -15.23 -15.37 -1.50
C THR A 133 -15.70 -14.18 -2.32
N SER A 134 -16.31 -13.16 -1.71
CA SER A 134 -16.70 -11.94 -2.42
C SER A 134 -15.50 -11.19 -3.00
N LEU A 135 -14.36 -11.19 -2.30
CA LEU A 135 -13.11 -10.63 -2.81
C LEU A 135 -12.57 -11.47 -3.97
N MET A 136 -12.65 -12.79 -3.88
CA MET A 136 -12.19 -13.70 -4.94
C MET A 136 -13.01 -13.56 -6.23
N PHE A 137 -14.35 -13.45 -6.10
CA PHE A 137 -15.21 -13.13 -7.24
C PHE A 137 -14.86 -11.78 -7.88
N ALA A 138 -14.56 -10.76 -7.07
CA ALA A 138 -14.12 -9.47 -7.57
C ALA A 138 -12.76 -9.51 -8.29
N LEU A 139 -11.90 -10.48 -7.95
CA LEU A 139 -10.64 -10.76 -8.66
C LEU A 139 -10.83 -11.58 -9.95
N GLY A 140 -12.08 -11.93 -10.30
CA GLY A 140 -12.42 -12.64 -11.53
C GLY A 140 -12.40 -14.17 -11.41
N LEU A 141 -12.29 -14.73 -10.20
CA LEU A 141 -12.44 -16.17 -10.01
C LEU A 141 -13.92 -16.55 -9.98
N ASP A 142 -14.27 -17.69 -10.57
CA ASP A 142 -15.60 -18.29 -10.42
C ASP A 142 -15.63 -19.32 -9.26
N GLY A 143 -16.81 -19.86 -8.98
CA GLY A 143 -16.99 -20.80 -7.87
C GLY A 143 -16.15 -22.07 -8.03
N GLU A 144 -16.00 -22.58 -9.26
CA GLU A 144 -15.21 -23.77 -9.51
C GLU A 144 -13.70 -23.52 -9.39
N ALA A 145 -13.20 -22.37 -9.87
CA ALA A 145 -11.82 -21.93 -9.70
C ALA A 145 -11.47 -21.77 -8.21
N ILE A 146 -12.36 -21.15 -7.42
CA ILE A 146 -12.15 -21.02 -5.98
C ILE A 146 -12.06 -22.40 -5.33
N LEU A 147 -13.02 -23.30 -5.60
CA LEU A 147 -13.02 -24.64 -5.00
C LEU A 147 -11.79 -25.45 -5.42
N SER A 148 -11.42 -25.42 -6.69
CA SER A 148 -10.24 -26.14 -7.20
C SER A 148 -8.91 -25.60 -6.69
N THR A 149 -8.85 -24.30 -6.31
CA THR A 149 -7.63 -23.69 -5.74
C THR A 149 -7.38 -24.15 -4.31
N PHE A 150 -8.44 -24.28 -3.49
CA PHE A 150 -8.30 -24.56 -2.05
C PHE A 150 -8.60 -26.01 -1.65
N TYR A 151 -9.29 -26.78 -2.47
CA TYR A 151 -9.70 -28.16 -2.15
C TYR A 151 -9.15 -29.17 -3.16
N LYS A 152 -8.87 -30.38 -2.67
CA LYS A 152 -8.58 -31.54 -3.52
C LYS A 152 -9.90 -32.11 -4.05
N LYS A 153 -9.93 -32.50 -5.32
CA LYS A 153 -11.09 -33.15 -5.96
C LYS A 153 -10.92 -34.67 -5.85
N ASP A 154 -11.85 -35.35 -5.20
CA ASP A 154 -11.92 -36.81 -5.22
C ASP A 154 -12.82 -37.25 -6.39
N PRO A 155 -12.28 -37.92 -7.43
CA PRO A 155 -13.08 -38.33 -8.57
C PRO A 155 -14.01 -39.48 -8.17
N TYR A 156 -15.25 -39.44 -8.65
CA TYR A 156 -16.19 -40.55 -8.54
C TYR A 156 -16.65 -40.94 -9.94
N LYS A 157 -16.58 -42.23 -10.26
CA LYS A 157 -17.07 -42.78 -11.52
C LYS A 157 -18.31 -43.62 -11.25
N ARG A 158 -19.36 -43.42 -12.06
CA ARG A 158 -20.54 -44.26 -12.04
C ARG A 158 -20.21 -45.61 -12.70
N VAL A 159 -20.40 -46.70 -11.98
CA VAL A 159 -20.17 -48.07 -12.46
C VAL A 159 -21.42 -48.90 -12.16
N GLY A 160 -22.15 -49.30 -13.20
CA GLY A 160 -23.45 -49.97 -13.07
C GLY A 160 -24.50 -49.09 -12.40
N GLY A 161 -25.16 -49.62 -11.36
CA GLY A 161 -26.16 -48.91 -10.56
C GLY A 161 -25.62 -48.02 -9.44
N GLY A 162 -24.30 -47.92 -9.27
CA GLY A 162 -23.67 -47.20 -8.14
C GLY A 162 -22.49 -46.31 -8.53
N TRP A 163 -21.90 -45.67 -7.52
CA TRP A 163 -20.72 -44.80 -7.64
C TRP A 163 -19.52 -45.45 -6.96
N ARG A 164 -18.34 -45.38 -7.59
CA ARG A 164 -17.08 -45.87 -7.01
C ARG A 164 -15.98 -44.81 -7.18
N VAL A 165 -15.09 -44.70 -6.20
CA VAL A 165 -13.84 -43.94 -6.33
C VAL A 165 -12.91 -44.74 -7.25
N PRO A 166 -12.35 -44.15 -8.31
CA PRO A 166 -11.32 -44.79 -9.12
C PRO A 166 -10.13 -45.13 -8.23
N ILE A 167 -9.70 -46.40 -8.26
CA ILE A 167 -8.46 -46.86 -7.62
C ILE A 167 -7.27 -46.32 -8.43
#